data_AF-A0A5N7BYY1-F1
#
_entry.id   AF-A0A5N7BYY1-F1
#
_cell.length_a   1.000
_cell.length_b   1.000
_cell.length_c   1.000
_cell.angle_alpha   90.00
_cell.angle_beta   90.00
_cell.angle_gamma   90.00
#
_symmetry.space_group_name_H-M   'P 1'
#
loop_
_entity.id
_entity.type
_entity.pdbx_description
1 polymer ?
#
loop_
_entity_poly.entity_id
_entity_poly.type
_entity_poly.pdbx_seq_one_letter_code
_entity_poly.pdbx_strand_id
1 'polypeptide(L)'
;MIDPPVDMNDYFDTFRTKVPTHTPTSIAPVPTVVPGNEPIFQELSKTSQRTLWVVVVLMAISALVFYTLGSRAPLPKRVVHTLISISTTISFIVYLALATGEGITYKHDVLTHHNKHVPNTHQDVYRQVLWLRYVNWFLTDPLALINLALLSGLPGAHLVVAIVADWIMLGSGLLGTYAGHTPRRWVWFTISAIGYLTTVYHIGVNGSRAATNKEAQTKRFFGTVSGVSLLIKVLFPVALAAGALALRINVDSETVIFAIHDIFLQGIIGYWLVFTHDASPGITVLVDGFWSHGLGNEGAIRITEEEGA
;
A
#
# COMPACT_ATOMS: atom_id res chain seq x y z
N MET A 1 -46.63 -94.58 34.58
CA MET A 1 -46.85 -94.81 33.15
C MET A 1 -46.01 -93.78 32.41
N ILE A 2 -44.80 -94.20 32.06
CA ILE A 2 -43.82 -93.72 31.06
C ILE A 2 -43.86 -92.22 30.70
N ASP A 3 -42.86 -91.48 31.16
CA ASP A 3 -42.52 -90.12 30.71
C ASP A 3 -42.06 -90.14 29.23
N PRO A 4 -42.42 -89.13 28.42
CA PRO A 4 -41.93 -89.02 27.04
C PRO A 4 -40.42 -88.69 27.00
N PRO A 5 -39.72 -89.05 25.90
CA PRO A 5 -38.27 -89.00 25.83
C PRO A 5 -37.74 -87.55 25.74
N VAL A 6 -36.51 -87.38 26.24
CA VAL A 6 -35.79 -86.10 26.43
C VAL A 6 -35.47 -85.36 25.11
N ASP A 7 -35.65 -86.01 23.96
CA ASP A 7 -35.07 -85.55 22.69
C ASP A 7 -35.98 -84.62 21.86
N MET A 8 -37.11 -84.14 22.43
CA MET A 8 -38.05 -83.24 21.73
C MET A 8 -38.00 -81.77 22.19
N ASN A 9 -37.13 -81.43 23.13
CA ASN A 9 -36.86 -80.03 23.49
C ASN A 9 -35.75 -79.39 22.64
N ASP A 10 -34.87 -80.20 22.03
CA ASP A 10 -33.70 -79.70 21.27
C ASP A 10 -34.02 -79.28 19.82
N TYR A 11 -35.19 -79.67 19.28
CA TYR A 11 -35.59 -79.30 17.91
C TYR A 11 -36.00 -77.82 17.80
N PHE A 12 -36.47 -77.19 18.89
CA PHE A 12 -36.90 -75.79 18.88
C PHE A 12 -35.82 -74.81 19.34
N ASP A 13 -34.77 -75.26 20.01
CA ASP A 13 -33.65 -74.39 20.40
C ASP A 13 -32.60 -74.20 19.28
N THR A 14 -32.61 -75.05 18.25
CA THR A 14 -31.74 -74.92 17.07
C THR A 14 -32.18 -73.82 16.09
N PHE A 15 -33.41 -73.31 16.20
CA PHE A 15 -33.93 -72.20 15.39
C PHE A 15 -33.94 -70.85 16.12
N ARG A 16 -33.34 -70.75 17.32
CA ARG A 16 -33.03 -69.44 17.89
C ARG A 16 -31.94 -68.80 17.03
N THR A 17 -32.39 -68.01 16.07
CA THR A 17 -31.56 -67.06 15.34
C THR A 17 -30.70 -66.32 16.36
N LYS A 18 -29.38 -66.52 16.29
CA LYS A 18 -28.43 -65.65 16.99
C LYS A 18 -28.67 -64.26 16.41
N VAL A 19 -29.46 -63.44 17.11
CA VAL A 19 -29.54 -62.01 16.83
C VAL A 19 -28.09 -61.53 16.89
N PRO A 20 -27.53 -60.97 15.81
CA PRO A 20 -26.18 -60.45 15.87
C PRO A 20 -26.22 -59.38 16.96
N THR A 21 -25.59 -59.67 18.10
CA THR A 21 -25.41 -58.68 19.15
C THR A 21 -24.39 -57.73 18.56
N HIS A 22 -24.87 -56.66 17.92
CA HIS A 22 -24.02 -55.53 17.62
C HIS A 22 -23.63 -54.97 18.99
N THR A 23 -22.49 -55.42 19.50
CA THR A 23 -21.77 -54.66 20.49
C THR A 23 -21.56 -53.29 19.85
N PRO A 24 -22.17 -52.21 20.34
CA PRO A 24 -21.78 -50.90 19.87
C PRO A 24 -20.29 -50.82 20.19
N THR A 25 -19.45 -50.82 19.16
CA THR A 25 -18.07 -50.39 19.32
C THR A 25 -18.19 -48.99 19.87
N SER A 26 -18.00 -48.85 21.19
CA SER A 26 -17.75 -47.57 21.83
C SER A 26 -16.44 -47.10 21.24
N ILE A 27 -16.51 -46.49 20.05
CA ILE A 27 -15.42 -45.70 19.51
C ILE A 27 -15.21 -44.66 20.60
N ALA A 28 -14.08 -44.77 21.31
CA ALA A 28 -13.69 -43.76 22.28
C ALA A 28 -13.90 -42.39 21.61
N PRO A 29 -14.47 -41.38 22.30
CA PRO A 29 -14.66 -40.07 21.70
C PRO A 29 -13.33 -39.67 21.05
N VAL A 30 -13.34 -39.49 19.72
CA VAL A 30 -12.16 -38.98 19.01
C VAL A 30 -11.72 -37.76 19.80
N PRO A 31 -10.45 -37.68 20.25
CA PRO A 31 -9.99 -36.55 21.02
C PRO A 31 -10.42 -35.31 20.27
N THR A 32 -11.28 -34.49 20.88
CA THR A 32 -11.62 -33.21 20.28
C THR A 32 -10.34 -32.41 20.36
N VAL A 33 -9.58 -32.43 19.27
CA VAL A 33 -8.51 -31.47 19.04
C VAL A 33 -9.27 -30.16 18.94
N VAL A 34 -9.41 -29.46 20.05
CA VAL A 34 -9.73 -28.03 20.06
C VAL A 34 -8.43 -27.39 19.58
N PRO A 35 -8.30 -27.05 18.29
CA PRO A 35 -7.09 -26.39 17.84
C PRO A 35 -7.03 -25.06 18.60
N GLY A 36 -5.86 -24.71 19.14
CA GLY A 36 -5.68 -23.57 20.04
C GLY A 36 -6.42 -22.34 19.53
N ASN A 37 -7.54 -22.02 20.16
CA ASN A 37 -8.42 -20.91 19.82
C ASN A 37 -7.87 -19.59 20.37
N GLU A 38 -6.57 -19.52 20.63
CA GLU A 38 -5.94 -18.34 21.18
C GLU A 38 -5.71 -17.33 20.05
N PRO A 39 -6.16 -16.08 20.21
CA PRO A 39 -5.97 -15.05 19.20
C PRO A 39 -4.48 -14.77 18.99
N ILE A 40 -4.06 -14.74 17.73
CA ILE A 40 -2.68 -14.38 17.36
C ILE A 40 -2.58 -12.87 17.21
N PHE A 41 -1.76 -12.24 18.04
CA PHE A 41 -1.45 -10.81 17.92
C PHE A 41 -0.19 -10.61 17.08
N GLN A 42 -0.32 -9.86 15.99
CA GLN A 42 0.78 -9.40 15.16
C GLN A 42 1.05 -7.94 15.48
N GLU A 43 2.08 -7.70 16.27
CA GLU A 43 2.43 -6.39 16.81
C GLU A 43 3.81 -5.92 16.32
N LEU A 44 4.07 -4.62 16.45
CA LEU A 44 5.38 -4.06 16.25
C LEU A 44 6.38 -4.66 17.25
N SER A 45 7.49 -5.20 16.74
CA SER A 45 8.62 -5.57 17.57
C SER A 45 9.55 -4.37 17.84
N LYS A 46 10.58 -4.60 18.66
CA LYS A 46 11.66 -3.63 18.88
C LYS A 46 12.37 -3.23 17.58
N THR A 47 12.38 -4.09 16.56
CA THR A 47 13.01 -3.80 15.27
C THR A 47 12.23 -2.74 14.50
N SER A 48 10.91 -2.92 14.33
CA SER A 48 10.07 -1.92 13.67
C SER A 48 10.02 -0.61 14.46
N GLN A 49 10.01 -0.68 15.79
CA GLN A 49 10.11 0.50 16.64
C GLN A 49 11.39 1.31 16.39
N ARG A 50 12.55 0.65 16.28
CA ARG A 50 13.82 1.32 15.92
C ARG A 50 13.77 1.90 14.52
N THR A 51 13.20 1.17 13.56
CA THR A 51 13.04 1.65 12.18
C THR A 51 12.22 2.94 12.13
N LEU A 52 11.12 3.03 12.88
CA LEU A 52 10.31 4.25 12.96
C LEU A 52 11.16 5.44 13.46
N TRP A 53 11.89 5.27 14.56
CA TRP A 53 12.78 6.31 15.10
C TRP A 53 13.88 6.73 14.12
N VAL A 54 14.45 5.80 13.38
CA VAL A 54 15.44 6.12 12.33
C VAL A 54 14.80 7.03 11.27
N VAL A 55 13.59 6.71 10.82
CA VAL A 55 12.90 7.56 9.83
C VAL A 55 12.57 8.94 10.41
N VAL A 56 12.16 9.04 11.68
CA VAL A 56 11.94 10.34 12.36
C VAL A 56 13.18 11.22 12.24
N VAL A 57 14.35 10.70 12.61
CA VAL A 57 15.60 11.46 12.57
C VAL A 57 15.96 11.87 11.14
N LEU A 58 15.83 10.95 10.17
CA LEU A 58 16.13 11.23 8.77
C LEU A 58 15.20 12.30 8.19
N MET A 59 13.89 12.24 8.48
CA MET A 59 12.92 13.21 7.99
C MET A 59 13.12 14.58 8.66
N ALA A 60 13.44 14.62 9.96
CA ALA A 60 13.75 15.86 10.67
C ALA A 60 14.98 16.58 10.09
N ILE A 61 16.08 15.84 9.89
CA ILE A 61 17.30 16.38 9.28
C ILE A 61 17.00 16.87 7.86
N SER A 62 16.27 16.08 7.08
CA SER A 62 15.94 16.44 5.70
C SER A 62 15.08 17.69 5.62
N ALA A 63 14.05 17.81 6.47
CA ALA A 63 13.24 19.01 6.56
C ALA A 63 14.09 20.25 6.87
N LEU A 64 14.99 20.16 7.87
CA LEU A 64 15.89 21.27 8.21
C LEU A 64 16.79 21.66 7.03
N VAL A 65 17.40 20.68 6.37
CA VAL A 65 18.26 20.93 5.20
C VAL A 65 17.45 21.60 4.09
N PHE A 66 16.28 21.08 3.72
CA PHE A 66 15.46 21.63 2.64
C PHE A 66 14.95 23.05 2.95
N TYR A 67 14.58 23.36 4.20
CA TYR A 67 14.25 24.73 4.58
C TYR A 67 15.45 25.67 4.49
N THR A 68 16.64 25.24 4.93
CA THR A 68 17.84 26.09 4.83
C THR A 68 18.25 26.35 3.38
N LEU A 69 18.18 25.35 2.50
CA LEU A 69 18.45 25.52 1.06
C LEU A 69 17.38 26.40 0.41
N GLY A 70 16.10 26.15 0.69
CA GLY A 70 14.99 26.94 0.17
C GLY A 70 15.04 28.43 0.57
N SER A 71 15.52 28.73 1.78
CA SER A 71 15.69 30.13 2.24
C SER A 71 16.73 30.91 1.44
N ARG A 72 17.73 30.20 0.89
CA ARG A 72 18.83 30.75 0.10
C ARG A 72 18.52 30.77 -1.41
N ALA A 73 17.56 29.97 -1.85
CA ALA A 73 17.19 29.87 -3.27
C ALA A 73 16.49 31.16 -3.77
N PRO A 74 16.66 31.55 -5.05
CA PRO A 74 15.89 32.61 -5.69
C PRO A 74 14.38 32.28 -5.77
N LEU A 75 13.52 33.30 -5.73
CA LEU A 75 12.05 33.14 -5.66
C LEU A 75 11.45 32.13 -6.69
N PRO A 76 11.84 32.14 -7.98
CA PRO A 76 11.29 31.19 -8.96
C PRO A 76 11.61 29.72 -8.67
N LYS A 77 12.70 29.45 -7.93
CA LYS A 77 13.14 28.10 -7.57
C LYS A 77 12.60 27.63 -6.23
N ARG A 78 12.01 28.53 -5.43
CA ARG A 78 11.57 28.22 -4.07
C ARG A 78 10.39 27.26 -4.01
N VAL A 79 9.52 27.21 -5.03
CA VAL A 79 8.33 26.35 -5.00
C VAL A 79 8.71 24.88 -4.80
N VAL A 80 9.68 24.37 -5.57
CA VAL A 80 10.15 22.97 -5.44
C VAL A 80 10.71 22.70 -4.06
N HIS A 81 11.55 23.60 -3.55
CA HIS A 81 12.12 23.51 -2.20
C HIS A 81 11.04 23.50 -1.12
N THR A 82 10.04 24.38 -1.22
CA THR A 82 8.94 24.49 -0.28
C THR A 82 8.10 23.21 -0.27
N LEU A 83 7.75 22.66 -1.44
CA LEU A 83 6.97 21.43 -1.53
C LEU A 83 7.68 20.25 -0.88
N ILE A 84 8.98 20.08 -1.14
CA ILE A 84 9.79 19.01 -0.55
C ILE A 84 9.98 19.21 0.97
N SER A 85 10.18 20.46 1.40
CA SER A 85 10.29 20.80 2.84
C SER A 85 8.99 20.51 3.60
N ILE A 86 7.84 20.87 3.03
CA ILE A 86 6.53 20.57 3.62
C ILE A 86 6.32 19.06 3.69
N SER A 87 6.62 18.33 2.60
CA SER A 87 6.48 16.88 2.54
C SER A 87 7.28 16.17 3.64
N THR A 88 8.57 16.51 3.78
CA THR A 88 9.43 15.94 4.83
C THR A 88 9.04 16.36 6.24
N THR A 89 8.47 17.56 6.42
CA THR A 89 7.95 18.01 7.71
C THR A 89 6.71 17.22 8.13
N ILE A 90 5.78 16.98 7.20
CA ILE A 90 4.60 16.15 7.44
C ILE A 90 5.04 14.73 7.82
N SER A 91 5.97 14.15 7.04
CA SER A 91 6.54 12.84 7.37
C SER A 91 7.22 12.80 8.72
N PHE A 92 8.01 13.82 9.08
CA PHE A 92 8.62 13.91 10.41
C PHE A 92 7.56 13.83 11.52
N ILE A 93 6.49 14.62 11.41
CA ILE A 93 5.40 14.66 12.41
C ILE A 93 4.67 13.31 12.48
N VAL A 94 4.30 12.73 11.33
CA VAL A 94 3.58 11.45 11.28
C VAL A 94 4.45 10.30 11.79
N TYR A 95 5.72 10.25 11.42
CA TYR A 95 6.63 9.22 11.92
C TYR A 95 6.91 9.39 13.41
N LEU A 96 6.93 10.62 13.93
CA LEU A 96 7.06 10.87 15.37
C LEU A 96 5.82 10.36 16.12
N ALA A 97 4.62 10.60 15.60
CA ALA A 97 3.38 10.03 16.14
C ALA A 97 3.41 8.49 16.12
N LEU A 98 3.76 7.87 14.99
CA LEU A 98 3.89 6.42 14.88
C LEU A 98 4.95 5.84 15.84
N ALA A 99 6.10 6.51 15.97
CA ALA A 99 7.16 6.10 16.88
C ALA A 99 6.79 6.27 18.36
N THR A 100 5.84 7.15 18.68
CA THR A 100 5.33 7.32 20.05
C THR A 100 4.13 6.42 20.35
N GLY A 101 3.64 5.68 19.35
CA GLY A 101 2.54 4.71 19.48
C GLY A 101 1.18 5.21 18.99
N GLU A 102 1.11 6.46 18.52
CA GLU A 102 -0.12 7.07 18.02
C GLU A 102 -0.42 6.63 16.59
N GLY A 103 -1.71 6.57 16.24
CA GLY A 103 -2.11 6.25 14.85
C GLY A 103 -1.87 4.80 14.43
N ILE A 104 -1.84 3.88 15.41
CA ILE A 104 -1.76 2.43 15.22
C ILE A 104 -3.05 1.82 15.76
N THR A 105 -3.68 0.93 15.01
CA THR A 105 -4.90 0.23 15.44
C THR A 105 -4.83 -1.25 15.10
N TYR A 106 -5.65 -2.07 15.75
CA TYR A 106 -5.77 -3.49 15.41
C TYR A 106 -6.89 -3.70 14.41
N LYS A 107 -6.61 -4.49 13.39
CA LYS A 107 -7.64 -5.12 12.58
C LYS A 107 -7.80 -6.58 12.97
N HIS A 108 -9.02 -7.07 12.88
CA HIS A 108 -9.38 -8.46 13.17
C HIS A 108 -9.63 -9.22 11.87
N ASP A 109 -8.95 -10.36 11.72
CA ASP A 109 -9.08 -11.28 10.60
C ASP A 109 -9.30 -12.70 11.12
N VAL A 110 -10.17 -13.47 10.44
CA VAL A 110 -10.40 -14.89 10.75
C VAL A 110 -9.82 -15.73 9.62
N LEU A 111 -8.76 -16.49 9.94
CA LEU A 111 -8.12 -17.42 9.03
C LEU A 111 -8.81 -18.78 9.10
N THR A 112 -9.25 -19.29 7.95
CA THR A 112 -9.81 -20.64 7.84
C THR A 112 -8.73 -21.59 7.30
N HIS A 113 -8.31 -22.55 8.12
CA HIS A 113 -7.42 -23.62 7.72
C HIS A 113 -8.24 -24.79 7.19
N HIS A 114 -8.14 -25.02 5.89
CA HIS A 114 -8.79 -26.14 5.23
C HIS A 114 -7.98 -27.41 5.43
N ASN A 115 -8.60 -28.42 6.04
CA ASN A 115 -7.98 -29.70 6.29
C ASN A 115 -8.69 -30.78 5.46
N LYS A 116 -7.93 -31.77 4.96
CA LYS A 116 -8.47 -32.82 4.08
C LYS A 116 -9.30 -33.88 4.83
N HIS A 117 -8.95 -34.16 6.08
CA HIS A 117 -9.51 -35.27 6.86
C HIS A 117 -10.05 -34.86 8.24
N VAL A 118 -10.02 -33.55 8.57
CA VAL A 118 -10.63 -33.00 9.79
C VAL A 118 -11.43 -31.75 9.42
N PRO A 119 -12.40 -31.32 10.25
CA PRO A 119 -13.14 -30.08 10.02
C PRO A 119 -12.21 -28.88 9.81
N ASN A 120 -12.71 -27.86 9.13
CA ASN A 120 -11.97 -26.61 8.97
C ASN A 120 -11.74 -25.99 10.36
N THR A 121 -10.52 -25.52 10.59
CA THR A 121 -10.16 -24.79 11.80
C THR A 121 -10.23 -23.30 11.52
N HIS A 122 -10.67 -22.52 12.51
CA HIS A 122 -10.64 -21.06 12.46
C HIS A 122 -9.59 -20.53 13.41
N GLN A 123 -8.90 -19.47 13.00
CA GLN A 123 -7.85 -18.82 13.78
C GLN A 123 -8.07 -17.31 13.73
N ASP A 124 -8.31 -16.71 14.89
CA ASP A 124 -8.41 -15.26 15.04
C ASP A 124 -7.01 -14.63 15.00
N VAL A 125 -6.87 -13.58 14.19
CA VAL A 125 -5.64 -12.81 14.02
C VAL A 125 -5.94 -11.34 14.22
N TYR A 126 -5.24 -10.72 15.18
CA TYR A 126 -5.27 -9.28 15.41
C TYR A 126 -3.97 -8.68 14.89
N ARG A 127 -4.04 -7.94 13.79
CA ARG A 127 -2.86 -7.32 13.16
C ARG A 127 -2.84 -5.82 13.40
N GLN A 128 -1.72 -5.30 13.88
CA GLN A 128 -1.52 -3.86 13.96
C GLN A 128 -1.39 -3.25 12.55
N VAL A 129 -2.13 -2.15 12.34
CA VAL A 129 -2.17 -1.35 11.13
C VAL A 129 -1.76 0.07 11.50
N LEU A 130 -0.65 0.51 10.93
CA LEU A 130 -0.13 1.88 11.09
C LEU A 130 -0.91 2.81 10.14
N TRP A 131 -2.19 3.05 10.44
CA TRP A 131 -3.10 3.76 9.53
C TRP A 131 -2.67 5.21 9.28
N LEU A 132 -1.94 5.83 10.20
CA LEU A 132 -1.40 7.17 10.02
C LEU A 132 -0.43 7.29 8.82
N ARG A 133 0.16 6.18 8.38
CA ARG A 133 0.95 6.15 7.12
C ARG A 133 0.10 6.52 5.90
N TYR A 134 -1.15 6.09 5.86
CA TYR A 134 -2.05 6.45 4.77
C TYR A 134 -2.35 7.95 4.78
N VAL A 135 -2.45 8.56 5.97
CA VAL A 135 -2.58 10.01 6.11
C VAL A 135 -1.30 10.72 5.64
N ASN A 136 -0.13 10.17 5.97
CA ASN A 136 1.14 10.69 5.44
C ASN A 136 1.11 10.74 3.91
N TRP A 137 0.89 9.61 3.26
CA TRP A 137 0.85 9.51 1.80
C TRP A 137 -0.22 10.39 1.18
N PHE A 138 -1.41 10.46 1.80
CA PHE A 138 -2.49 11.32 1.34
C PHE A 138 -2.08 12.79 1.23
N LEU A 139 -1.21 13.25 2.14
CA LEU A 139 -0.69 14.62 2.17
C LEU A 139 0.60 14.80 1.36
N THR A 140 1.53 13.85 1.41
CA THR A 140 2.86 13.97 0.79
C THR A 140 2.86 13.65 -0.69
N ASP A 141 2.03 12.71 -1.13
CA ASP A 141 2.05 12.23 -2.50
C ASP A 141 1.58 13.31 -3.50
N PRO A 142 0.53 14.11 -3.23
CA PRO A 142 0.19 15.24 -4.08
C PRO A 142 1.36 16.24 -4.23
N LEU A 143 2.12 16.49 -3.17
CA LEU A 143 3.29 17.39 -3.22
C LEU A 143 4.40 16.83 -4.11
N ALA A 144 4.64 15.52 -4.03
CA ALA A 144 5.59 14.83 -4.90
C ALA A 144 5.14 14.87 -6.38
N LEU A 145 3.85 14.63 -6.63
CA LEU A 145 3.27 14.67 -7.98
C LEU A 145 3.32 16.08 -8.58
N ILE A 146 3.07 17.12 -7.78
CA ILE A 146 3.22 18.52 -8.20
C ILE A 146 4.67 18.78 -8.60
N ASN A 147 5.67 18.35 -7.81
CA ASN A 147 7.08 18.51 -8.18
C ASN A 147 7.42 17.87 -9.53
N LEU A 148 6.92 16.66 -9.79
CA LEU A 148 7.14 15.97 -11.08
C LEU A 148 6.41 16.67 -12.25
N ALA A 149 5.21 17.19 -12.01
CA ALA A 149 4.46 17.93 -13.01
C ALA A 149 5.13 19.26 -13.37
N LEU A 150 5.63 20.00 -12.37
CA LEU A 150 6.40 21.23 -12.59
C LEU A 150 7.71 20.94 -13.34
N LEU A 151 8.36 19.82 -13.06
CA LEU A 151 9.59 19.43 -13.75
C LEU A 151 9.37 19.06 -15.22
N SER A 152 8.30 18.32 -15.53
CA SER A 152 7.94 17.94 -16.91
C SER A 152 7.23 19.05 -17.69
N GLY A 153 6.59 19.99 -16.99
CA GLY A 153 5.65 20.93 -17.59
C GLY A 153 4.29 20.33 -17.90
N LEU A 154 3.92 19.24 -17.21
CA LEU A 154 2.64 18.55 -17.39
C LEU A 154 1.45 19.48 -17.12
N PRO A 155 0.45 19.57 -18.03
CA PRO A 155 -0.75 20.38 -17.80
C PRO A 155 -1.51 20.00 -16.53
N GLY A 156 -2.08 21.01 -15.86
CA GLY A 156 -2.82 20.85 -14.61
C GLY A 156 -3.94 19.81 -14.67
N ALA A 157 -4.62 19.67 -15.82
CA ALA A 157 -5.67 18.66 -16.01
C ALA A 157 -5.18 17.22 -15.78
N HIS A 158 -3.99 16.87 -16.29
CA HIS A 158 -3.40 15.55 -16.07
C HIS A 158 -2.88 15.38 -14.65
N LEU A 159 -2.36 16.45 -14.04
CA LEU A 159 -1.92 16.44 -12.64
C LEU A 159 -3.10 16.17 -11.69
N VAL A 160 -4.25 16.84 -11.89
CA VAL A 160 -5.45 16.62 -11.05
C VAL A 160 -5.91 15.18 -11.12
N VAL A 161 -5.96 14.59 -12.33
CA VAL A 161 -6.33 13.18 -12.48
C VAL A 161 -5.31 12.26 -11.81
N ALA A 162 -4.01 12.56 -11.92
CA ALA A 162 -2.97 11.79 -11.23
C ALA A 162 -3.11 11.82 -9.70
N ILE A 163 -3.41 13.00 -9.13
CA ILE A 163 -3.63 13.16 -7.67
C ILE A 163 -4.86 12.39 -7.22
N VAL A 164 -5.99 12.52 -7.95
CA VAL A 164 -7.23 11.82 -7.59
C VAL A 164 -7.06 10.30 -7.72
N ALA A 165 -6.39 9.82 -8.77
CA ALA A 165 -6.09 8.41 -8.95
C ALA A 165 -5.20 7.86 -7.81
N ASP A 166 -4.25 8.67 -7.34
CA ASP A 166 -3.40 8.33 -6.21
C ASP A 166 -4.19 8.25 -4.89
N TRP A 167 -5.10 9.18 -4.64
CA TRP A 167 -6.00 9.11 -3.49
C TRP A 167 -6.95 7.91 -3.56
N ILE A 168 -7.46 7.58 -4.75
CA ILE A 168 -8.26 6.36 -4.95
C ILE A 168 -7.41 5.13 -4.62
N MET A 169 -6.14 5.09 -5.06
CA MET A 169 -5.22 4.00 -4.74
C MET A 169 -5.04 3.85 -3.23
N LEU A 170 -4.72 4.93 -2.52
CA LEU A 170 -4.50 4.91 -1.07
C LEU A 170 -5.78 4.57 -0.30
N GLY A 171 -6.89 5.22 -0.63
CA GLY A 171 -8.18 5.05 0.03
C GLY A 171 -8.74 3.64 -0.14
N SER A 172 -8.73 3.11 -1.36
CA SER A 172 -9.16 1.73 -1.61
C SER A 172 -8.23 0.70 -0.96
N GLY A 173 -6.91 0.97 -0.89
CA GLY A 173 -5.98 0.12 -0.15
C GLY A 173 -6.28 0.06 1.35
N LEU A 174 -6.62 1.21 1.94
CA LEU A 174 -7.04 1.28 3.34
C LEU A 174 -8.36 0.52 3.57
N LEU A 175 -9.36 0.71 2.71
CA LEU A 175 -10.63 -0.03 2.79
C LEU A 175 -10.42 -1.54 2.63
N GLY A 176 -9.53 -1.96 1.72
CA GLY A 176 -9.14 -3.35 1.55
C GLY A 176 -8.48 -3.95 2.79
N THR A 177 -7.68 -3.15 3.51
CA THR A 177 -7.04 -3.57 4.76
C THR A 177 -8.06 -3.94 5.84
N TYR A 178 -9.17 -3.20 5.92
CA TYR A 178 -10.25 -3.43 6.90
C TYR A 178 -11.43 -4.27 6.39
N ALA A 179 -11.40 -4.76 5.14
CA ALA A 179 -12.47 -5.59 4.57
C ALA A 179 -12.52 -7.03 5.15
N GLY A 180 -11.65 -7.33 6.12
CA GLY A 180 -11.45 -8.64 6.73
C GLY A 180 -10.89 -9.67 5.75
N HIS A 181 -10.70 -10.90 6.23
CA HIS A 181 -10.14 -12.01 5.47
C HIS A 181 -11.16 -12.64 4.49
N THR A 182 -11.84 -11.79 3.71
CA THR A 182 -12.89 -12.18 2.74
C THR A 182 -12.45 -11.87 1.30
N PRO A 183 -13.06 -12.49 0.28
CA PRO A 183 -12.75 -12.18 -1.13
C PRO A 183 -12.90 -10.69 -1.50
N ARG A 184 -13.73 -9.94 -0.77
CA ARG A 184 -13.97 -8.50 -0.99
C ARG A 184 -12.71 -7.66 -0.90
N ARG A 185 -11.71 -8.05 -0.09
CA ARG A 185 -10.43 -7.34 0.02
C ARG A 185 -9.69 -7.27 -1.32
N TRP A 186 -9.85 -8.28 -2.18
CA TRP A 186 -9.21 -8.33 -3.49
C TRP A 186 -9.89 -7.42 -4.50
N VAL A 187 -11.19 -7.15 -4.34
CA VAL A 187 -11.90 -6.12 -5.13
C VAL A 187 -11.31 -4.74 -4.82
N TRP A 188 -11.12 -4.43 -3.53
CA TRP A 188 -10.46 -3.20 -3.11
C TRP A 188 -9.01 -3.11 -3.61
N PHE A 189 -8.28 -4.23 -3.61
CA PHE A 189 -6.95 -4.29 -4.22
C PHE A 189 -6.96 -3.96 -5.71
N THR A 190 -7.91 -4.50 -6.47
CA THR A 190 -8.03 -4.22 -7.90
C THR A 190 -8.29 -2.73 -8.15
N ILE A 191 -9.16 -2.09 -7.37
CA ILE A 191 -9.39 -0.64 -7.45
C ILE A 191 -8.10 0.12 -7.15
N SER A 192 -7.36 -0.32 -6.13
CA SER A 192 -6.08 0.30 -5.76
C SER A 192 -5.03 0.17 -6.87
N ALA A 193 -4.91 -1.01 -7.46
CA ALA A 193 -4.01 -1.27 -8.58
C ALA A 193 -4.37 -0.44 -9.82
N ILE A 194 -5.66 -0.27 -10.13
CA ILE A 194 -6.12 0.62 -11.21
C ILE A 194 -5.72 2.07 -10.93
N GLY A 195 -5.94 2.55 -9.70
CA GLY A 195 -5.49 3.89 -9.29
C GLY A 195 -4.00 4.10 -9.50
N TYR A 196 -3.17 3.14 -9.08
CA TYR A 196 -1.73 3.15 -9.33
C TYR A 196 -1.39 3.24 -10.83
N LEU A 197 -2.00 2.39 -11.67
CA LEU A 197 -1.76 2.39 -13.11
C LEU A 197 -2.18 3.70 -13.77
N THR A 198 -3.28 4.29 -13.33
CA THR A 198 -3.73 5.61 -13.80
C THR A 198 -2.71 6.70 -13.42
N THR A 199 -2.18 6.70 -12.20
CA THR A 199 -1.12 7.63 -11.78
C THR A 199 0.15 7.44 -12.63
N VAL A 200 0.56 6.20 -12.88
CA VAL A 200 1.69 5.88 -13.78
C VAL A 200 1.45 6.38 -15.19
N TYR A 201 0.24 6.25 -15.72
CA TYR A 201 -0.09 6.74 -17.07
C TYR A 201 0.02 8.26 -17.16
N HIS A 202 -0.60 8.99 -16.22
CA HIS A 202 -0.57 10.46 -16.27
C HIS A 202 0.81 11.05 -16.01
N ILE A 203 1.57 10.52 -15.05
CA ILE A 203 2.88 11.07 -14.71
C ILE A 203 3.96 10.48 -15.62
N GLY A 204 4.00 9.16 -15.76
CA GLY A 204 5.02 8.46 -16.53
C GLY A 204 4.86 8.70 -18.03
N VAL A 205 3.67 8.50 -18.60
CA VAL A 205 3.48 8.63 -20.06
C VAL A 205 3.23 10.06 -20.46
N ASN A 206 2.19 10.71 -19.91
CA ASN A 206 1.88 12.10 -20.31
C ASN A 206 2.93 13.09 -19.82
N GLY A 207 3.51 12.88 -18.63
CA GLY A 207 4.64 13.70 -18.17
C GLY A 207 5.88 13.53 -19.05
N SER A 208 6.18 12.31 -19.53
CA SER A 208 7.31 12.10 -20.46
C SER A 208 7.07 12.78 -21.81
N ARG A 209 5.82 12.80 -22.29
CA ARG A 209 5.42 13.55 -23.49
C ARG A 209 5.59 15.06 -23.27
N ALA A 210 5.08 15.61 -22.17
CA ALA A 210 5.27 17.03 -21.84
C ALA A 210 6.76 17.41 -21.75
N ALA A 211 7.58 16.53 -21.17
CA ALA A 211 9.01 16.73 -21.04
C ALA A 211 9.78 16.71 -22.39
N THR A 212 9.19 16.27 -23.51
CA THR A 212 9.87 16.34 -24.82
C THR A 212 10.05 17.77 -25.31
N ASN A 213 9.23 18.70 -24.84
CA ASN A 213 9.32 20.12 -25.16
C ASN A 213 10.35 20.86 -24.29
N LYS A 214 11.02 20.16 -23.38
CA LYS A 214 12.08 20.69 -22.50
C LYS A 214 13.47 20.37 -23.06
N GLU A 215 14.47 21.05 -22.51
CA GLU A 215 15.88 20.79 -22.82
C GLU A 215 16.25 19.31 -22.56
N ALA A 216 17.21 18.79 -23.34
CA ALA A 216 17.60 17.38 -23.27
C ALA A 216 18.02 16.93 -21.86
N GLN A 217 18.66 17.82 -21.08
CA GLN A 217 19.04 17.56 -19.70
C GLN A 217 17.81 17.37 -18.80
N THR A 218 16.85 18.32 -18.84
CA THR A 218 15.61 18.27 -18.06
C THR A 218 14.76 17.07 -18.42
N LYS A 219 14.65 16.73 -19.73
CA LYS A 219 13.94 15.54 -20.20
C LYS A 219 14.51 14.25 -19.61
N ARG A 220 15.84 14.08 -19.66
CA ARG A 220 16.52 12.90 -19.10
C ARG A 220 16.32 12.82 -17.59
N PHE A 221 16.52 13.95 -16.91
CA PHE A 221 16.35 14.04 -15.46
C PHE A 221 14.93 13.69 -15.03
N PHE A 222 13.92 14.27 -15.68
CA PHE A 222 12.51 13.91 -15.46
C PHE A 222 12.28 12.41 -15.68
N GLY A 223 12.75 11.85 -16.80
CA GLY A 223 12.55 10.43 -17.12
C GLY A 223 13.13 9.51 -16.04
N THR A 224 14.33 9.83 -15.54
CA THR A 224 14.95 9.04 -14.47
C THR A 224 14.22 9.21 -13.14
N VAL A 225 13.95 10.45 -12.71
CA VAL A 225 13.32 10.71 -11.41
C VAL A 225 11.88 10.17 -11.36
N SER A 226 11.08 10.41 -12.40
CA SER A 226 9.72 9.89 -12.47
C SER A 226 9.70 8.36 -12.56
N GLY A 227 10.59 7.75 -13.36
CA GLY A 227 10.71 6.30 -13.48
C GLY A 227 11.07 5.62 -12.16
N VAL A 228 12.08 6.15 -11.45
CA VAL A 228 12.48 5.63 -10.13
C VAL A 228 11.37 5.85 -9.10
N SER A 229 10.73 7.04 -9.08
CA SER A 229 9.64 7.33 -8.16
C SER A 229 8.48 6.34 -8.33
N LEU A 230 8.03 6.13 -9.57
CA LEU A 230 6.93 5.22 -9.87
C LEU A 230 7.33 3.77 -9.57
N LEU A 231 8.56 3.35 -9.87
CA LEU A 231 9.04 2.02 -9.56
C LEU A 231 9.04 1.74 -8.05
N ILE A 232 9.53 2.67 -7.24
CA ILE A 232 9.50 2.56 -5.78
C ILE A 232 8.06 2.59 -5.27
N LYS A 233 7.17 3.30 -5.97
CA LYS A 233 5.75 3.34 -5.65
C LYS A 233 5.02 2.01 -5.86
N VAL A 234 5.55 1.10 -6.68
CA VAL A 234 5.08 -0.30 -6.76
C VAL A 234 5.19 -1.04 -5.43
N LEU A 235 6.11 -0.64 -4.53
CA LEU A 235 6.21 -1.27 -3.22
C LEU A 235 4.91 -1.14 -2.42
N PHE A 236 4.11 -0.09 -2.66
CA PHE A 236 2.82 0.07 -1.98
C PHE A 236 1.82 -1.06 -2.28
N PRO A 237 1.36 -1.26 -3.54
CA PRO A 237 0.42 -2.34 -3.82
C PRO A 237 1.02 -3.73 -3.52
N VAL A 238 2.33 -3.94 -3.70
CA VAL A 238 2.98 -5.22 -3.39
C VAL A 238 2.95 -5.52 -1.88
N ALA A 239 3.35 -4.56 -1.05
CA ALA A 239 3.32 -4.71 0.40
C ALA A 239 1.89 -4.82 0.94
N LEU A 240 0.94 -4.08 0.36
CA LEU A 240 -0.48 -4.19 0.67
C LEU A 240 -1.02 -5.60 0.39
N ALA A 241 -0.76 -6.13 -0.81
CA ALA A 241 -1.21 -7.46 -1.22
C ALA A 241 -0.59 -8.56 -0.33
N ALA A 242 0.73 -8.53 -0.13
CA ALA A 242 1.44 -9.54 0.64
C ALA A 242 1.21 -9.43 2.16
N GLY A 243 1.08 -8.21 2.67
CA GLY A 243 0.94 -7.90 4.09
C GLY A 243 -0.51 -7.90 4.52
N ALA A 244 -1.09 -6.70 4.61
CA ALA A 244 -2.45 -6.51 5.10
C ALA A 244 -3.49 -7.43 4.44
N LEU A 245 -3.42 -7.69 3.13
CA LEU A 245 -4.47 -8.49 2.46
C LEU A 245 -4.23 -10.00 2.60
N ALA A 246 -3.08 -10.52 2.20
CA ALA A 246 -2.81 -11.95 2.18
C ALA A 246 -2.28 -12.51 3.51
N LEU A 247 -1.91 -11.65 4.47
CA LEU A 247 -1.30 -12.00 5.76
C LEU A 247 -0.06 -12.90 5.61
N ARG A 248 0.74 -12.68 4.56
CA ARG A 248 1.96 -13.47 4.25
C ARG A 248 3.24 -12.87 4.82
N ILE A 249 3.30 -11.56 5.03
CA ILE A 249 4.42 -10.89 5.69
C ILE A 249 3.99 -10.34 7.06
N ASN A 250 4.88 -10.37 8.03
CA ASN A 250 4.61 -9.82 9.37
C ASN A 250 4.58 -8.28 9.36
N VAL A 251 4.09 -7.69 10.46
CA VAL A 251 3.97 -6.22 10.62
C VAL A 251 5.33 -5.53 10.58
N ASP A 252 6.38 -6.19 11.08
CA ASP A 252 7.73 -5.65 11.06
C ASP A 252 8.29 -5.50 9.64
N SER A 253 8.13 -6.52 8.80
CA SER A 253 8.60 -6.48 7.41
C SER A 253 7.83 -5.44 6.61
N GLU A 254 6.51 -5.36 6.81
CA GLU A 254 5.68 -4.33 6.21
C GLU A 254 6.15 -2.92 6.63
N THR A 255 6.43 -2.73 7.92
CA THR A 255 6.95 -1.47 8.46
C THR A 255 8.30 -1.08 7.86
N VAL A 256 9.21 -2.04 7.69
CA VAL A 256 10.53 -1.81 7.07
C VAL A 256 10.40 -1.48 5.58
N ILE A 257 9.56 -2.20 4.84
CA ILE A 257 9.32 -1.94 3.41
C ILE A 257 8.79 -0.51 3.21
N PHE A 258 7.82 -0.09 4.01
CA PHE A 258 7.27 1.26 3.93
C PHE A 258 8.23 2.35 4.42
N ALA A 259 9.06 2.06 5.42
CA ALA A 259 10.12 2.96 5.83
C ALA A 259 11.15 3.20 4.70
N ILE A 260 11.56 2.14 4.01
CA ILE A 260 12.45 2.25 2.85
C ILE A 260 11.77 3.06 1.74
N HIS A 261 10.51 2.74 1.42
CA HIS A 261 9.74 3.48 0.44
C HIS A 261 9.71 4.99 0.73
N ASP A 262 9.43 5.40 1.96
CA ASP A 262 9.37 6.83 2.33
C ASP A 262 10.75 7.50 2.33
N ILE A 263 11.80 6.83 2.81
CA ILE A 263 13.18 7.35 2.76
C ILE A 263 13.60 7.63 1.32
N PHE A 264 13.25 6.74 0.38
CA PHE A 264 13.57 6.93 -1.02
C PHE A 264 12.75 8.06 -1.66
N LEU A 265 11.42 8.01 -1.54
CA LEU A 265 10.54 8.96 -2.24
C LEU A 265 10.63 10.38 -1.69
N GLN A 266 10.78 10.53 -0.37
CA GLN A 266 10.75 11.85 0.27
C GLN A 266 12.14 12.34 0.66
N GLY A 267 13.05 11.42 1.03
CA GLY A 267 14.44 11.72 1.30
C GLY A 267 15.26 11.80 0.01
N ILE A 268 15.68 10.65 -0.51
CA ILE A 268 16.67 10.56 -1.60
C ILE A 268 16.23 11.33 -2.85
N ILE A 269 14.99 11.14 -3.30
CA ILE A 269 14.45 11.85 -4.46
C ILE A 269 14.28 13.35 -4.16
N GLY A 270 13.91 13.71 -2.94
CA GLY A 270 13.85 15.11 -2.49
C GLY A 270 15.21 15.81 -2.60
N TYR A 271 16.27 15.18 -2.08
CA TYR A 271 17.64 15.69 -2.21
C TYR A 271 18.06 15.81 -3.68
N TRP A 272 17.76 14.79 -4.48
CA TRP A 272 18.14 14.79 -5.89
C TRP A 272 17.44 15.90 -6.67
N LEU A 273 16.15 16.14 -6.42
CA LEU A 273 15.39 17.24 -7.00
C LEU A 273 15.98 18.59 -6.62
N VAL A 274 16.21 18.84 -5.33
CA VAL A 274 16.77 20.11 -4.83
C VAL A 274 18.14 20.40 -5.45
N PHE A 275 19.09 19.46 -5.35
CA PHE A 275 20.45 19.69 -5.86
C PHE A 275 20.51 19.89 -7.37
N THR A 276 19.70 19.14 -8.13
CA THR A 276 19.68 19.29 -9.60
C THR A 276 19.04 20.61 -10.02
N HIS A 277 18.00 21.02 -9.31
CA HIS A 277 17.30 22.28 -9.56
C HIS A 277 18.18 23.50 -9.24
N ASP A 278 19.02 23.41 -8.21
CA ASP A 278 20.00 24.45 -7.89
C ASP A 278 21.14 24.51 -8.92
N ALA A 279 21.65 23.36 -9.34
CA ALA A 279 22.74 23.26 -10.32
C ALA A 279 22.35 23.68 -11.75
N SER A 280 21.06 23.75 -12.07
CA SER A 280 20.57 24.00 -13.43
C SER A 280 19.89 25.38 -13.53
N PRO A 281 20.54 26.40 -14.13
CA PRO A 281 19.95 27.74 -14.29
C PRO A 281 18.73 27.76 -15.23
N GLY A 282 18.67 26.85 -16.21
CA GLY A 282 17.61 26.74 -17.22
C GLY A 282 16.31 26.07 -16.73
N ILE A 283 16.31 25.46 -15.53
CA ILE A 283 15.07 24.95 -14.92
C ILE A 283 14.40 26.10 -14.17
N THR A 284 13.70 26.96 -14.91
CA THR A 284 12.82 27.99 -14.34
C THR A 284 11.38 27.50 -14.37
N VAL A 285 10.78 27.37 -13.18
CA VAL A 285 9.37 27.01 -13.03
C VAL A 285 8.54 28.29 -13.18
N LEU A 286 8.07 28.58 -14.40
CA LEU A 286 7.16 29.69 -14.64
C LEU A 286 5.72 29.18 -14.49
N VAL A 287 5.06 29.44 -13.37
CA VAL A 287 3.69 28.92 -13.09
C VAL A 287 2.63 29.49 -14.04
N ASP A 288 2.97 30.51 -14.83
CA ASP A 288 2.06 31.17 -15.75
C ASP A 288 1.64 30.22 -16.90
N GLY A 289 0.33 30.07 -17.12
CA GLY A 289 -0.23 29.13 -18.10
C GLY A 289 -0.20 27.64 -17.71
N PHE A 290 0.41 27.23 -16.59
CA PHE A 290 0.51 25.83 -16.15
C PHE A 290 -0.86 25.10 -16.09
N TRP A 291 -1.90 25.82 -15.65
CA TRP A 291 -3.24 25.30 -15.49
C TRP A 291 -4.03 25.20 -16.80
N SER A 292 -3.77 26.07 -17.77
CA SER A 292 -4.52 26.15 -19.04
C SER A 292 -3.82 25.47 -20.22
N HIS A 293 -2.49 25.57 -20.30
CA HIS A 293 -1.68 25.11 -21.45
C HIS A 293 -0.44 24.28 -21.05
N GLY A 294 -0.20 24.09 -19.74
CA GLY A 294 1.06 23.53 -19.25
C GLY A 294 2.21 24.55 -19.32
N LEU A 295 3.46 24.12 -19.08
CA LEU A 295 4.64 25.02 -19.13
C LEU A 295 5.16 25.27 -20.56
N GLY A 296 4.25 25.46 -21.52
CA GLY A 296 4.52 25.66 -22.96
C GLY A 296 3.24 25.91 -23.76
N ASN A 297 3.37 26.33 -25.02
CA ASN A 297 2.25 26.74 -25.91
C ASN A 297 1.29 25.61 -26.36
N GLU A 298 1.13 24.53 -25.59
CA GLU A 298 0.13 23.50 -25.88
C GLU A 298 -1.28 24.04 -25.61
N GLY A 299 -1.87 24.67 -26.62
CA GLY A 299 -3.23 25.22 -26.58
C GLY A 299 -3.40 26.53 -27.32
N ALA A 300 -2.31 27.15 -27.81
CA ALA A 300 -2.43 28.22 -28.78
C ALA A 300 -2.84 27.63 -30.13
N ILE A 301 -4.15 27.62 -30.42
CA ILE A 301 -4.65 27.50 -31.78
C ILE A 301 -3.98 28.62 -32.57
N ARG A 302 -3.09 28.26 -33.52
CA ARG A 302 -2.63 29.21 -34.52
C ARG A 302 -3.85 29.59 -35.35
N ILE A 303 -4.48 30.71 -34.99
CA ILE A 303 -5.30 31.44 -35.93
C ILE A 303 -4.29 31.95 -36.96
N THR A 304 -4.12 31.19 -38.04
CA THR A 304 -3.58 31.76 -39.26
C THR A 304 -4.58 32.85 -39.62
N GLU A 305 -4.20 34.11 -39.40
CA GLU A 305 -4.85 35.24 -40.05
C GLU A 305 -4.69 34.97 -41.55
N GLU A 306 -5.71 34.35 -42.13
CA GLU A 306 -5.88 34.28 -43.57
C GLU A 306 -6.07 35.73 -44.02
N GLU A 307 -5.14 36.17 -44.88
CA GLU A 307 -5.10 37.48 -45.51
C GLU A 307 -6.49 37.91 -45.99
N GLY A 308 -6.98 38.99 -45.38
CA GLY A 308 -8.18 39.70 -45.80
C GLY A 308 -7.93 41.20 -45.87
N ALA A 309 -7.32 41.65 -46.96
CA ALA A 309 -7.55 42.90 -47.71
C ALA A 309 -6.29 43.34 -48.48
#